data_AF-A0AA35M5D8-F1
#
_entry.id   AF-A0AA35M5D8-F1
#
_cell.length_a   1.000
_cell.length_b   1.000
_cell.length_c   1.000
_cell.angle_alpha   90.00
_cell.angle_beta   90.00
_cell.angle_gamma   90.00
#
_symmetry.space_group_name_H-M   'P 1'
#
loop_
_entity.id
_entity.type
_entity.pdbx_description
1 polymer ?
#
loop_
_entity_poly.entity_id
_entity_poly.type
_entity_poly.pdbx_seq_one_letter_code
_entity_poly.pdbx_strand_id
1 'polypeptide(L)'
;MAWWKRSAQLLAAIAFASTLAAADDCKSDSTFVISSQDDADKLGKCTEYTGDVGLSPSASGNLTVSGLEKITGKLLTESAGDKSAALVGITFEKLATVEGSLSVSSVNGLQFVSFPALTTVGGAVEISSLPALNTLQLPSINSIGSFKLESAPKLLKMSVGDVKHAKSTDSKIGLKHITGGSDRSIVVKNVGVDSLDGLLDLYNATLVDLSELPNLNRVILSLWHIDEVRIRGNGNLTVYMWERATTETVQLDIGTFDIGGVKHISPCLTSDVKNFIVVNNTAEYLRFNFRGLQRLEVRENPKLKTLIPWGGSSLTHWWLQNMTIKNNPELLLSYDPPRSSNDKLTANDCPYMFENTEDKFRWLPWDMKTVDIDANIDNTYFSTFVTAWQNQTGRYAEGYGRGPEVNETFIVTSSNSTFDCSGLDRLRTKTTAIQAGTYSCQGQSKAAYVIDETAGAVGMSMGVLAALLPFLTAACVFL
;
A
#
# COMPACT_ATOMS: atom_id res chain seq x y z
N MET A 1 79.38 71.54 17.26
CA MET A 1 79.19 70.33 16.43
C MET A 1 77.78 69.78 16.72
N ALA A 2 76.66 70.41 16.33
CA ALA A 2 76.13 70.88 15.04
C ALA A 2 75.71 69.75 14.06
N TRP A 3 74.47 69.29 14.24
CA TRP A 3 73.37 69.12 13.25
C TRP A 3 73.56 68.43 11.87
N TRP A 4 72.68 67.44 11.64
CA TRP A 4 71.90 67.08 10.42
C TRP A 4 72.55 66.45 9.16
N LYS A 5 72.07 65.25 8.80
CA LYS A 5 71.40 64.84 7.52
C LYS A 5 71.25 63.29 7.48
N ARG A 6 70.04 62.74 7.58
CA ARG A 6 69.05 62.37 6.53
C ARG A 6 69.36 61.07 5.75
N SER A 7 68.33 60.21 5.70
CA SER A 7 68.04 59.11 4.72
C SER A 7 68.85 57.81 4.93
N ALA A 8 68.33 56.58 4.82
CA ALA A 8 67.07 56.09 4.26
C ALA A 8 66.70 54.71 4.85
N GLN A 9 65.39 54.48 4.98
CA GLN A 9 64.62 53.25 4.73
C GLN A 9 65.34 51.88 4.75
N LEU A 10 64.89 50.98 5.64
CA LEU A 10 64.03 49.86 5.23
C LEU A 10 63.28 49.31 6.46
N LEU A 11 61.96 49.41 6.45
CA LEU A 11 61.08 48.65 7.33
C LEU A 11 61.11 47.18 6.90
N ALA A 12 61.46 46.28 7.81
CA ALA A 12 60.96 44.91 7.77
C ALA A 12 59.88 44.79 8.85
N ALA A 13 58.65 45.17 8.49
CA ALA A 13 57.47 44.84 9.27
C ALA A 13 57.12 43.38 8.97
N ILE A 14 57.51 42.46 9.86
CA ILE A 14 56.90 41.14 9.93
C ILE A 14 55.51 41.38 10.51
N ALA A 15 54.53 41.58 9.63
CA ALA A 15 53.14 41.45 10.02
C ALA A 15 52.91 39.97 10.33
N PHE A 16 52.68 39.66 11.61
CA PHE A 16 51.95 38.45 11.97
C PHE A 16 50.57 38.56 11.33
N ALA A 17 50.42 38.03 10.12
CA ALA A 17 49.13 37.55 9.67
C ALA A 17 48.80 36.35 10.58
N SER A 18 48.16 36.63 11.70
CA SER A 18 47.32 35.63 12.34
C SER A 18 46.17 35.40 11.37
N THR A 19 46.39 34.51 10.41
CA THR A 19 45.29 33.77 9.82
C THR A 19 44.65 33.05 11.00
N LEU A 20 43.58 33.62 11.53
CA LEU A 20 42.55 32.85 12.21
C LEU A 20 42.11 31.80 11.18
N ALA A 21 42.76 30.64 11.22
CA ALA A 21 42.04 29.41 10.97
C ALA A 21 41.02 29.35 12.10
N ALA A 22 39.86 29.99 11.90
CA ALA A 22 38.67 29.52 12.56
C ALA A 22 38.60 28.05 12.12
N ALA A 23 38.84 27.14 13.06
CA ALA A 23 38.32 25.79 12.88
C ALA A 23 36.85 25.98 12.52
N ASP A 24 36.42 25.43 11.39
CA ASP A 24 35.06 25.57 10.92
C ASP A 24 34.18 24.82 11.94
N ASP A 25 33.68 25.53 12.96
CA ASP A 25 32.91 24.98 14.10
C ASP A 25 31.63 24.25 13.62
N CYS A 26 31.31 24.38 12.33
CA CYS A 26 30.21 23.74 11.62
C CYS A 26 30.58 22.42 10.93
N LYS A 27 31.72 21.83 11.28
CA LYS A 27 32.16 20.53 10.76
C LYS A 27 32.82 19.66 11.83
N SER A 28 32.48 18.38 11.86
CA SER A 28 33.11 17.39 12.74
C SER A 28 33.02 15.97 12.17
N ASP A 29 34.04 15.16 12.42
CA ASP A 29 34.01 13.71 12.15
C ASP A 29 33.28 12.94 13.25
N SER A 30 33.09 13.53 14.44
CA SER A 30 32.26 12.99 15.53
C SER A 30 30.90 13.69 15.58
N THR A 31 29.89 13.00 16.13
CA THR A 31 28.56 13.58 16.35
C THR A 31 28.61 14.86 17.20
N PHE A 32 27.94 15.92 16.75
CA PHE A 32 27.68 17.11 17.56
C PHE A 32 26.54 16.85 18.53
N VAL A 33 26.81 16.87 19.84
CA VAL A 33 25.80 16.51 20.84
C VAL A 33 25.17 17.76 21.46
N ILE A 34 23.86 17.93 21.26
CA ILE A 34 23.06 18.97 21.91
C ILE A 34 22.64 18.47 23.30
N SER A 35 23.20 19.06 24.35
CA SER A 35 22.84 18.75 25.74
C SER A 35 22.04 19.88 26.41
N SER A 36 22.04 21.07 25.81
CA SER A 36 21.49 22.29 26.37
C SER A 36 21.08 23.26 25.26
N GLN A 37 20.34 24.31 25.61
CA GLN A 37 20.01 25.38 24.67
C GLN A 37 21.28 26.11 24.17
N ASP A 38 22.33 26.24 25.00
CA ASP A 38 23.59 26.85 24.57
C ASP A 38 24.25 26.06 23.42
N ASP A 39 24.14 24.74 23.42
CA ASP A 39 24.66 23.90 22.33
C ASP A 39 23.80 24.01 21.07
N ALA A 40 22.47 24.11 21.26
CA ALA A 40 21.53 24.37 20.18
C ALA A 40 21.79 25.76 19.53
N ASP A 41 22.10 26.78 20.33
CA ASP A 41 22.44 28.12 19.87
C ASP A 41 23.80 28.16 19.15
N LYS A 42 24.79 27.36 19.59
CA LYS A 42 26.06 27.20 18.87
C LYS A 42 25.83 26.57 17.49
N LEU A 43 25.09 25.46 17.44
CA LEU A 43 24.75 24.80 16.18
C LEU A 43 23.94 25.71 15.26
N GLY A 44 23.01 26.50 15.84
CA GLY A 44 22.19 27.47 15.12
C GLY A 44 22.97 28.64 14.50
N LYS A 45 24.26 28.82 14.78
CA LYS A 45 25.12 29.78 14.07
C LYS A 45 25.58 29.24 12.70
N CYS A 46 25.49 27.93 12.50
CA CYS A 46 25.77 27.28 11.24
C CYS A 46 24.55 27.35 10.33
N THR A 47 24.74 27.62 9.04
CA THR A 47 23.72 27.40 8.02
C THR A 47 23.69 25.93 7.60
N GLU A 48 24.87 25.31 7.46
CA GLU A 48 25.06 23.89 7.17
C GLU A 48 26.00 23.29 8.20
N TYR A 49 25.68 22.10 8.71
CA TYR A 49 26.54 21.31 9.58
C TYR A 49 27.03 20.07 8.84
N THR A 50 28.36 19.94 8.69
CA THR A 50 28.98 18.76 8.09
C THR A 50 29.30 17.73 9.16
N GLY A 51 28.50 16.67 9.24
CA GLY A 51 28.62 15.61 10.24
C GLY A 51 27.26 15.19 10.82
N ASP A 52 27.29 14.28 11.78
CA ASP A 52 26.10 13.83 12.50
C ASP A 52 25.76 14.80 13.65
N VAL A 53 24.47 14.97 13.94
CA VAL A 53 23.96 15.74 15.08
C VAL A 53 23.17 14.81 16.00
N GLY A 54 23.50 14.85 17.28
CA GLY A 54 22.97 14.00 18.33
C GLY A 54 22.24 14.83 19.40
N LEU A 55 21.21 14.26 20.02
CA LEU A 55 20.65 14.77 21.27
C LEU A 55 21.17 13.96 22.45
N SER A 56 21.64 14.64 23.49
CA SER A 56 22.12 14.00 24.71
C SER A 56 20.97 13.39 25.52
N PRO A 57 21.18 12.23 26.16
CA PRO A 57 20.29 11.69 27.20
C PRO A 57 20.01 12.67 28.35
N SER A 58 20.93 13.60 28.62
CA SER A 58 20.80 14.59 29.69
C SER A 58 20.12 15.90 29.25
N ALA A 59 19.72 16.00 27.98
CA ALA A 59 18.98 17.15 27.49
C ALA A 59 17.69 17.35 28.29
N SER A 60 17.32 18.61 28.51
CA SER A 60 16.14 18.96 29.32
C SER A 60 15.45 20.21 28.81
N GLY A 61 14.16 20.36 29.14
CA GLY A 61 13.35 21.49 28.74
C GLY A 61 12.99 21.45 27.25
N ASN A 62 12.89 22.63 26.64
CA ASN A 62 12.65 22.76 25.20
C ASN A 62 13.94 23.22 24.52
N LEU A 63 14.33 22.51 23.47
CA LEU A 63 15.50 22.85 22.66
C LEU A 63 15.06 23.41 21.31
N THR A 64 15.60 24.56 20.93
CA THR A 64 15.30 25.21 19.65
C THR A 64 16.60 25.51 18.89
N VAL A 65 16.68 25.12 17.62
CA VAL A 65 17.77 25.45 16.71
C VAL A 65 17.21 26.34 15.60
N SER A 66 17.57 27.63 15.60
CA SER A 66 16.92 28.65 14.75
C SER A 66 17.57 28.89 13.38
N GLY A 67 18.89 28.68 13.24
CA GLY A 67 19.63 29.09 12.04
C GLY A 67 20.07 27.96 11.11
N LEU A 68 20.07 26.72 11.58
CA LEU A 68 20.56 25.58 10.81
C LEU A 68 19.55 25.17 9.74
N GLU A 69 20.01 25.13 8.48
CA GLU A 69 19.21 24.76 7.31
C GLU A 69 19.52 23.36 6.79
N LYS A 70 20.76 22.87 7.01
CA LYS A 70 21.20 21.59 6.47
C LYS A 70 22.12 20.81 7.42
N ILE A 71 21.93 19.49 7.46
CA ILE A 71 22.84 18.52 8.09
C ILE A 71 23.28 17.52 7.01
N THR A 72 24.59 17.35 6.78
CA THR A 72 25.11 16.37 5.80
C THR A 72 25.14 14.94 6.34
N GLY A 73 25.11 14.78 7.66
CA GLY A 73 25.01 13.50 8.33
C GLY A 73 23.59 13.18 8.75
N LYS A 74 23.48 12.42 9.84
CA LYS A 74 22.23 12.01 10.49
C LYS A 74 21.84 13.00 11.58
N LEU A 75 20.55 13.08 11.86
CA LEU A 75 20.01 13.72 13.06
C LEU A 75 19.43 12.62 13.95
N LEU A 76 20.04 12.38 15.11
CA LEU A 76 19.74 11.23 15.97
C LEU A 76 19.49 11.67 17.41
N THR A 77 18.59 11.01 18.11
CA THR A 77 18.69 10.92 19.58
C THR A 77 19.76 9.88 19.92
N GLU A 78 20.90 10.28 20.49
CA GLU A 78 21.88 9.31 20.97
C GLU A 78 21.27 8.61 22.19
N SER A 79 20.86 7.34 22.02
CA SER A 79 20.34 6.42 23.05
C SER A 79 19.95 7.12 24.35
N ALA A 80 18.89 7.93 24.29
CA ALA A 80 18.48 8.82 25.36
C ALA A 80 18.12 8.04 26.65
N GLY A 81 17.90 6.73 26.52
CA GLY A 81 17.59 5.81 27.60
C GLY A 81 16.44 6.30 28.47
N ASP A 82 16.13 5.56 29.53
CA ASP A 82 15.12 5.99 30.50
C ASP A 82 15.49 7.29 31.27
N LYS A 83 16.61 7.95 30.91
CA LYS A 83 17.18 9.12 31.60
C LYS A 83 16.79 10.47 30.99
N SER A 84 16.32 10.54 29.75
CA SER A 84 15.87 11.80 29.13
C SER A 84 14.41 12.16 29.47
N ALA A 85 13.92 11.78 30.66
CA ALA A 85 12.59 12.15 31.14
C ALA A 85 12.37 13.68 31.24
N ALA A 86 13.44 14.48 31.15
CA ALA A 86 13.40 15.93 31.27
C ALA A 86 13.29 16.69 29.93
N LEU A 87 13.59 16.07 28.78
CA LEU A 87 13.43 16.73 27.48
C LEU A 87 11.93 16.76 27.14
N VAL A 88 11.39 17.96 26.96
CA VAL A 88 9.97 18.21 26.71
C VAL A 88 9.69 18.43 25.23
N GLY A 89 10.59 19.09 24.51
CA GLY A 89 10.40 19.28 23.08
C GLY A 89 11.64 19.69 22.32
N ILE A 90 11.60 19.44 21.02
CA ILE A 90 12.65 19.84 20.09
C ILE A 90 12.07 20.54 18.87
N THR A 91 12.72 21.64 18.49
CA THR A 91 12.38 22.42 17.30
C THR A 91 13.63 22.76 16.50
N PHE A 92 13.58 22.51 15.19
CA PHE A 92 14.53 23.06 14.23
C PHE A 92 13.74 23.95 13.28
N GLU A 93 13.85 25.27 13.45
CA GLU A 93 12.94 26.22 12.78
C GLU A 93 13.18 26.28 11.27
N LYS A 94 14.43 26.15 10.84
CA LYS A 94 14.86 26.33 9.44
C LYS A 94 15.46 25.09 8.79
N LEU A 95 15.59 23.99 9.51
CA LEU A 95 16.20 22.78 8.97
C LEU A 95 15.36 22.26 7.82
N ALA A 96 15.92 22.35 6.61
CA ALA A 96 15.27 21.96 5.37
C ALA A 96 15.74 20.59 4.89
N THR A 97 17.00 20.23 5.15
CA THR A 97 17.60 18.98 4.65
C THR A 97 18.43 18.26 5.71
N VAL A 98 18.20 16.95 5.82
CA VAL A 98 19.10 15.99 6.47
C VAL A 98 19.53 14.98 5.40
N GLU A 99 20.80 14.96 5.00
CA GLU A 99 21.25 14.04 3.95
C GLU A 99 21.29 12.57 4.43
N GLY A 100 21.48 12.35 5.72
CA GLY A 100 21.35 11.04 6.36
C GLY A 100 19.93 10.71 6.81
N SER A 101 19.82 9.86 7.84
CA SER A 101 18.55 9.51 8.50
C SER A 101 18.20 10.50 9.61
N LEU A 102 16.91 10.63 9.89
CA LEU A 102 16.36 11.29 11.06
C LEU A 102 15.80 10.24 12.02
N SER A 103 16.30 10.17 13.25
CA SER A 103 15.78 9.29 14.30
C SER A 103 15.53 10.05 15.59
N VAL A 104 14.29 10.04 16.06
CA VAL A 104 13.89 10.52 17.39
C VAL A 104 13.26 9.36 18.12
N SER A 105 13.99 8.76 19.05
CA SER A 105 13.51 7.56 19.73
C SER A 105 13.87 7.48 21.20
N SER A 106 13.03 6.75 21.94
CA SER A 106 13.28 6.38 23.35
C SER A 106 13.43 7.59 24.29
N VAL A 107 12.59 8.61 24.13
CA VAL A 107 12.55 9.81 25.00
C VAL A 107 11.19 9.89 25.71
N ASN A 108 11.15 9.39 26.93
CA ASN A 108 9.89 9.25 27.69
C ASN A 108 9.18 10.59 27.98
N GLY A 109 9.93 11.68 28.14
CA GLY A 109 9.40 13.01 28.47
C GLY A 109 8.98 13.85 27.26
N LEU A 110 9.33 13.43 26.04
CA LEU A 110 9.20 14.26 24.84
C LEU A 110 7.72 14.39 24.44
N GLN A 111 7.22 15.62 24.46
CA GLN A 111 5.83 15.96 24.17
C GLN A 111 5.65 16.48 22.75
N PHE A 112 6.64 17.16 22.18
CA PHE A 112 6.55 17.68 20.81
C PHE A 112 7.87 17.62 20.03
N VAL A 113 7.73 17.37 18.73
CA VAL A 113 8.81 17.43 17.72
C VAL A 113 8.32 18.31 16.58
N SER A 114 9.07 19.37 16.24
CA SER A 114 8.66 20.32 15.19
C SER A 114 9.80 20.74 14.29
N PHE A 115 9.80 20.26 13.03
CA PHE A 115 10.72 20.66 11.96
C PHE A 115 9.91 21.23 10.80
N PRO A 116 9.36 22.46 10.94
CA PRO A 116 8.39 23.02 9.99
C PRO A 116 8.96 23.23 8.58
N ALA A 117 10.27 23.47 8.45
CA ALA A 117 10.94 23.69 7.17
C ALA A 117 11.48 22.40 6.53
N LEU A 118 11.44 21.25 7.21
CA LEU A 118 12.09 20.03 6.75
C LEU A 118 11.37 19.47 5.53
N THR A 119 12.04 19.47 4.38
CA THR A 119 11.52 18.93 3.12
C THR A 119 12.10 17.57 2.80
N THR A 120 13.39 17.38 3.08
CA THR A 120 14.16 16.23 2.59
C THR A 120 14.92 15.53 3.70
N VAL A 121 14.75 14.20 3.78
CA VAL A 121 15.61 13.29 4.55
C VAL A 121 16.15 12.24 3.59
N GLY A 122 17.46 12.15 3.40
CA GLY A 122 18.04 11.20 2.44
C GLY A 122 17.88 9.74 2.86
N GLY A 123 17.81 9.49 4.17
CA GLY A 123 17.55 8.19 4.77
C GLY A 123 16.15 8.04 5.35
N ALA A 124 16.02 7.12 6.32
CA ALA A 124 14.78 6.86 7.02
C ALA A 124 14.41 7.99 7.99
N VAL A 125 13.12 8.23 8.16
CA VAL A 125 12.54 9.00 9.27
C VAL A 125 11.96 8.01 10.28
N GLU A 126 12.56 7.90 11.45
CA GLU A 126 12.10 7.04 12.54
C GLU A 126 11.74 7.85 13.78
N ILE A 127 10.47 7.78 14.17
CA ILE A 127 9.91 8.41 15.37
C ILE A 127 9.31 7.30 16.22
N SER A 128 10.01 6.85 17.26
CA SER A 128 9.63 5.62 17.97
C SER A 128 9.82 5.65 19.48
N SER A 129 8.97 4.92 20.22
CA SER A 129 9.08 4.81 21.69
C SER A 129 9.02 6.18 22.40
N LEU A 130 7.98 6.95 22.09
CA LEU A 130 7.74 8.30 22.64
C LEU A 130 6.37 8.35 23.34
N PRO A 131 6.25 7.76 24.55
CA PRO A 131 4.95 7.60 25.22
C PRO A 131 4.29 8.91 25.66
N ALA A 132 5.04 10.01 25.74
CA ALA A 132 4.51 11.35 26.05
C ALA A 132 4.21 12.21 24.81
N LEU A 133 4.60 11.79 23.60
CA LEU A 133 4.49 12.61 22.39
C LEU A 133 3.01 12.86 22.10
N ASN A 134 2.65 14.13 21.99
CA ASN A 134 1.29 14.57 21.67
C ASN A 134 1.22 15.41 20.39
N THR A 135 2.36 15.90 19.90
CA THR A 135 2.45 16.75 18.70
C THR A 135 3.67 16.37 17.84
N LEU A 136 3.44 16.06 16.56
CA LEU A 136 4.49 15.87 15.56
C LEU A 136 4.24 16.79 14.36
N GLN A 137 5.21 17.63 14.03
CA GLN A 137 5.11 18.62 12.95
C GLN A 137 6.27 18.50 11.97
N LEU A 138 5.99 17.85 10.85
CA LEU A 138 6.82 17.76 9.64
C LEU A 138 5.97 18.18 8.41
N PRO A 139 5.32 19.36 8.42
CA PRO A 139 4.32 19.73 7.41
C PRO A 139 4.88 19.87 5.98
N SER A 140 6.18 20.09 5.84
CA SER A 140 6.81 20.34 4.54
C SER A 140 7.53 19.12 3.97
N ILE A 141 7.53 17.98 4.69
CA ILE A 141 8.31 16.81 4.28
C ILE A 141 7.71 16.21 3.01
N ASN A 142 8.52 15.98 1.98
CA ASN A 142 8.05 15.42 0.72
C ASN A 142 8.95 14.32 0.16
N SER A 143 10.21 14.25 0.64
CA SER A 143 11.23 13.33 0.15
C SER A 143 11.92 12.64 1.31
N ILE A 144 11.78 11.32 1.40
CA ILE A 144 12.32 10.47 2.47
C ILE A 144 12.79 9.13 1.92
N GLY A 145 13.69 8.45 2.62
CA GLY A 145 14.01 7.06 2.33
C GLY A 145 12.86 6.11 2.69
N SER A 146 12.40 6.19 3.94
CA SER A 146 11.27 5.42 4.52
C SER A 146 10.70 6.17 5.73
N PHE A 147 9.52 5.80 6.20
CA PHE A 147 8.85 6.42 7.35
C PHE A 147 8.41 5.38 8.38
N LYS A 148 8.76 5.59 9.64
CA LYS A 148 8.37 4.73 10.76
C LYS A 148 7.94 5.58 11.94
N LEU A 149 6.66 5.48 12.31
CA LEU A 149 6.07 6.13 13.48
C LEU A 149 5.48 5.04 14.38
N GLU A 150 6.12 4.78 15.51
CA GLU A 150 5.75 3.66 16.38
C GLU A 150 5.71 4.01 17.86
N SER A 151 4.79 3.38 18.59
CA SER A 151 4.74 3.49 20.06
C SER A 151 4.68 4.93 20.56
N ALA A 152 3.75 5.70 20.00
CA ALA A 152 3.40 7.06 20.39
C ALA A 152 1.89 7.15 20.70
N PRO A 153 1.38 6.43 21.73
CA PRO A 153 -0.05 6.27 21.96
C PRO A 153 -0.79 7.57 22.33
N LYS A 154 -0.08 8.61 22.80
CA LYS A 154 -0.65 9.93 23.11
C LYS A 154 -0.64 10.91 21.94
N LEU A 155 -0.07 10.53 20.80
CA LEU A 155 0.00 11.37 19.61
C LEU A 155 -1.36 11.36 18.93
N LEU A 156 -2.19 12.36 19.24
CA LEU A 156 -3.53 12.49 18.65
C LEU A 156 -3.51 13.27 17.34
N LYS A 157 -2.57 14.22 17.21
CA LYS A 157 -2.44 15.12 16.06
C LYS A 157 -1.03 15.09 15.52
N MET A 158 -0.91 14.87 14.22
CA MET A 158 0.33 15.03 13.49
C MET A 158 0.09 15.82 12.22
N SER A 159 1.14 16.48 11.75
CA SER A 159 1.20 17.08 10.42
C SER A 159 2.43 16.50 9.75
N VAL A 160 2.24 15.64 8.76
CA VAL A 160 3.33 15.01 8.01
C VAL A 160 2.99 15.11 6.54
N GLY A 161 3.88 15.75 5.78
CA GLY A 161 3.62 16.09 4.39
C GLY A 161 2.61 17.22 4.24
N ASP A 162 2.67 17.87 3.08
CA ASP A 162 1.82 19.03 2.81
C ASP A 162 0.40 18.57 2.46
N VAL A 163 -0.59 19.19 3.10
CA VAL A 163 -2.02 18.95 2.90
C VAL A 163 -2.77 20.18 2.37
N LYS A 164 -2.06 21.28 2.11
CA LYS A 164 -2.65 22.59 1.77
C LYS A 164 -2.96 22.75 0.28
N HIS A 165 -2.30 22.00 -0.58
CA HIS A 165 -2.54 22.07 -2.02
C HIS A 165 -3.75 21.17 -2.37
N ALA A 166 -4.57 21.59 -3.32
CA ALA A 166 -5.92 21.04 -3.52
C ALA A 166 -5.98 19.81 -4.45
N LYS A 167 -4.83 19.27 -4.88
CA LYS A 167 -4.76 18.24 -5.93
C LYS A 167 -3.65 17.24 -5.68
N SER A 168 -3.99 15.97 -5.42
CA SER A 168 -3.00 14.90 -5.23
C SER A 168 -1.93 14.82 -6.34
N THR A 169 -2.21 15.24 -7.58
CA THR A 169 -1.19 15.27 -8.66
C THR A 169 -0.06 16.29 -8.47
N ASP A 170 -0.18 17.22 -7.52
CA ASP A 170 0.88 18.16 -7.18
C ASP A 170 2.03 17.43 -6.47
N SER A 171 3.25 17.54 -7.03
CA SER A 171 4.46 16.91 -6.49
C SER A 171 4.87 17.43 -5.11
N LYS A 172 4.25 18.50 -4.63
CA LYS A 172 4.50 19.10 -3.32
C LYS A 172 3.58 18.56 -2.22
N ILE A 173 2.50 17.83 -2.56
CA ILE A 173 1.55 17.29 -1.58
C ILE A 173 2.02 15.97 -1.01
N GLY A 174 1.93 15.84 0.31
CA GLY A 174 2.19 14.59 0.99
C GLY A 174 3.61 14.06 0.77
N LEU A 175 3.77 12.75 0.89
CA LEU A 175 5.06 12.06 0.83
C LEU A 175 5.34 11.44 -0.56
N LYS A 176 5.39 12.28 -1.60
CA LYS A 176 5.51 11.80 -2.99
C LYS A 176 6.80 11.06 -3.33
N HIS A 177 7.90 11.39 -2.66
CA HIS A 177 9.22 10.90 -3.06
C HIS A 177 9.79 9.96 -2.00
N ILE A 178 9.51 8.66 -2.17
CA ILE A 178 10.11 7.60 -1.36
C ILE A 178 11.36 7.07 -2.08
N THR A 179 12.53 7.46 -1.59
CA THR A 179 13.83 7.25 -2.26
C THR A 179 14.63 6.08 -1.70
N GLY A 180 14.10 5.38 -0.69
CA GLY A 180 14.74 4.23 -0.06
C GLY A 180 15.11 3.19 -1.11
N GLY A 181 16.28 2.55 -0.97
CA GLY A 181 16.76 1.56 -1.94
C GLY A 181 15.83 0.34 -2.01
N SER A 182 16.12 -0.68 -1.20
CA SER A 182 15.27 -1.88 -1.10
C SER A 182 14.14 -1.73 -0.07
N ASP A 183 14.29 -0.81 0.88
CA ASP A 183 13.31 -0.55 1.94
C ASP A 183 12.67 0.83 1.73
N ARG A 184 11.45 0.82 1.21
CA ARG A 184 10.60 2.00 0.97
C ARG A 184 9.32 1.85 1.78
N SER A 185 9.46 1.52 3.05
CA SER A 185 8.33 1.23 3.93
C SER A 185 7.75 2.49 4.59
N ILE A 186 6.44 2.49 4.77
CA ILE A 186 5.68 3.47 5.54
C ILE A 186 4.92 2.72 6.63
N VAL A 187 5.38 2.85 7.87
CA VAL A 187 4.87 2.08 9.02
C VAL A 187 4.33 3.05 10.07
N VAL A 188 3.06 2.87 10.44
CA VAL A 188 2.44 3.57 11.57
C VAL A 188 1.79 2.55 12.49
N LYS A 189 2.37 2.38 13.68
CA LYS A 189 1.99 1.30 14.61
C LYS A 189 1.91 1.74 16.06
N ASN A 190 0.82 1.39 16.76
CA ASN A 190 0.62 1.75 18.17
C ASN A 190 0.71 3.27 18.40
N VAL A 191 -0.15 4.00 17.68
CA VAL A 191 -0.17 5.47 17.64
C VAL A 191 -1.61 5.96 17.82
N GLY A 192 -1.81 6.99 18.63
CA GLY A 192 -3.13 7.54 18.97
C GLY A 192 -3.78 8.43 17.91
N VAL A 193 -3.24 8.53 16.69
CA VAL A 193 -3.68 9.51 15.68
C VAL A 193 -5.11 9.25 15.21
N ASP A 194 -5.82 10.33 14.91
CA ASP A 194 -7.18 10.27 14.33
C ASP A 194 -7.23 10.54 12.82
N SER A 195 -6.11 10.98 12.23
CA SER A 195 -5.94 11.19 10.79
C SER A 195 -4.51 10.85 10.36
N LEU A 196 -4.38 10.37 9.12
CA LEU A 196 -3.11 10.13 8.42
C LEU A 196 -3.00 10.99 7.15
N ASP A 197 -3.78 12.07 7.06
CA ASP A 197 -3.77 12.96 5.90
C ASP A 197 -2.37 13.54 5.66
N GLY A 198 -1.97 13.65 4.39
CA GLY A 198 -0.62 14.04 3.97
C GLY A 198 0.38 12.88 3.98
N LEU A 199 0.29 11.95 4.92
CA LEU A 199 1.19 10.79 4.96
C LEU A 199 0.92 9.81 3.82
N LEU A 200 -0.35 9.55 3.50
CA LEU A 200 -0.78 8.49 2.58
C LEU A 200 -1.11 9.01 1.17
N ASP A 201 -0.28 9.95 0.71
CA ASP A 201 -0.21 10.34 -0.69
C ASP A 201 1.20 10.01 -1.23
N LEU A 202 1.35 8.82 -1.82
CA LEU A 202 2.64 8.13 -1.99
C LEU A 202 2.82 7.53 -3.38
N TYR A 203 4.06 7.55 -3.87
CA TYR A 203 4.51 6.80 -5.04
C TYR A 203 5.60 5.77 -4.66
N ASN A 204 5.55 4.58 -5.28
CA ASN A 204 6.62 3.59 -5.27
C ASN A 204 7.07 3.11 -3.88
N ALA A 205 6.16 2.65 -3.02
CA ALA A 205 6.50 2.06 -1.72
C ALA A 205 6.52 0.52 -1.78
N THR A 206 7.40 -0.11 -1.00
CA THR A 206 7.40 -1.59 -0.87
C THR A 206 6.36 -2.07 0.13
N LEU A 207 6.08 -1.27 1.16
CA LEU A 207 5.12 -1.62 2.20
C LEU A 207 4.47 -0.37 2.78
N VAL A 208 3.16 -0.39 2.92
CA VAL A 208 2.41 0.48 3.82
C VAL A 208 1.79 -0.39 4.92
N ASP A 209 2.18 -0.22 6.18
CA ASP A 209 1.67 -1.00 7.31
C ASP A 209 1.03 -0.07 8.36
N LEU A 210 -0.28 -0.20 8.54
CA LEU A 210 -1.09 0.56 9.47
C LEU A 210 -1.72 -0.39 10.47
N SER A 211 -1.29 -0.33 11.73
CA SER A 211 -1.78 -1.25 12.76
C SER A 211 -1.84 -0.61 14.15
N GLU A 212 -2.73 -1.11 15.01
CA GLU A 212 -2.85 -0.63 16.40
C GLU A 212 -3.10 0.90 16.49
N LEU A 213 -4.02 1.42 15.65
CA LEU A 213 -4.40 2.83 15.58
C LEU A 213 -5.80 3.05 16.19
N PRO A 214 -5.94 3.15 17.52
CA PRO A 214 -7.24 3.07 18.20
C PRO A 214 -8.21 4.19 17.83
N ASN A 215 -7.70 5.38 17.47
CA ASN A 215 -8.52 6.56 17.19
C ASN A 215 -8.75 6.79 15.67
N LEU A 216 -8.11 6.00 14.80
CA LEU A 216 -8.22 6.16 13.36
C LEU A 216 -9.49 5.48 12.85
N ASN A 217 -10.53 6.28 12.60
CA ASN A 217 -11.81 5.80 12.08
C ASN A 217 -11.98 6.03 10.57
N ARG A 218 -11.09 6.83 9.97
CA ARG A 218 -11.12 7.17 8.55
C ARG A 218 -9.69 7.22 8.03
N VAL A 219 -9.46 6.62 6.87
CA VAL A 219 -8.22 6.78 6.12
C VAL A 219 -8.55 6.96 4.64
N ILE A 220 -7.87 7.89 3.98
CA ILE A 220 -7.93 8.08 2.54
C ILE A 220 -6.63 7.54 1.97
N LEU A 221 -6.73 6.68 0.96
CA LEU A 221 -5.57 6.14 0.25
C LEU A 221 -5.41 6.88 -1.07
N SER A 222 -4.23 7.47 -1.28
CA SER A 222 -3.75 7.94 -2.58
C SER A 222 -2.38 7.30 -2.84
N LEU A 223 -2.42 6.12 -3.43
CA LEU A 223 -1.30 5.18 -3.46
C LEU A 223 -1.05 4.68 -4.88
N TRP A 224 0.17 4.82 -5.37
CA TRP A 224 0.52 4.42 -6.74
C TRP A 224 1.82 3.60 -6.76
N HIS A 225 1.76 2.43 -7.41
CA HIS A 225 2.82 1.43 -7.45
C HIS A 225 3.29 1.00 -6.06
N ILE A 226 2.36 0.50 -5.24
CA ILE A 226 2.67 -0.03 -3.91
C ILE A 226 2.70 -1.54 -3.95
N ASP A 227 3.80 -2.17 -3.54
CA ASP A 227 3.90 -3.64 -3.58
C ASP A 227 2.92 -4.30 -2.60
N GLU A 228 2.83 -3.78 -1.37
CA GLU A 228 1.93 -4.29 -0.33
C GLU A 228 1.36 -3.17 0.57
N VAL A 229 0.06 -3.25 0.86
CA VAL A 229 -0.65 -2.42 1.83
C VAL A 229 -1.29 -3.35 2.85
N ARG A 230 -0.87 -3.25 4.11
CA ARG A 230 -1.41 -3.95 5.27
C ARG A 230 -2.15 -2.98 6.18
N ILE A 231 -3.42 -3.26 6.43
CA ILE A 231 -4.24 -2.49 7.39
C ILE A 231 -4.82 -3.45 8.42
N ARG A 232 -4.56 -3.15 9.70
CA ARG A 232 -5.19 -3.77 10.87
C ARG A 232 -5.96 -2.69 11.62
N GLY A 233 -7.22 -2.51 11.21
CA GLY A 233 -8.11 -1.47 11.74
C GLY A 233 -8.58 -1.74 13.17
N ASN A 234 -9.17 -0.72 13.77
CA ASN A 234 -9.70 -0.72 15.15
C ASN A 234 -11.12 -1.31 15.27
N GLY A 235 -11.65 -1.92 14.22
CA GLY A 235 -13.03 -2.42 14.13
C GLY A 235 -14.07 -1.39 13.66
N ASN A 236 -13.72 -0.10 13.60
CA ASN A 236 -14.58 0.99 13.15
C ASN A 236 -13.99 1.78 11.97
N LEU A 237 -12.77 1.43 11.53
CA LEU A 237 -12.06 2.09 10.43
C LEU A 237 -12.80 1.92 9.09
N THR A 238 -13.01 3.04 8.40
CA THR A 238 -13.44 3.08 6.99
C THR A 238 -12.27 3.50 6.10
N VAL A 239 -11.98 2.68 5.08
CA VAL A 239 -10.92 2.93 4.09
C VAL A 239 -11.53 3.55 2.84
N TYR A 240 -11.14 4.77 2.51
CA TYR A 240 -11.59 5.51 1.33
C TYR A 240 -10.57 5.33 0.21
N MET A 241 -11.04 4.74 -0.89
CA MET A 241 -10.26 4.53 -2.11
C MET A 241 -10.60 5.58 -3.17
N TRP A 242 -10.75 6.84 -2.75
CA TRP A 242 -11.06 7.98 -3.61
C TRP A 242 -10.85 9.32 -2.89
N GLU A 243 -10.65 10.39 -3.65
CA GLU A 243 -10.60 11.76 -3.15
C GLU A 243 -11.88 12.54 -3.56
N ARG A 244 -12.53 13.20 -2.60
CA ARG A 244 -13.84 13.87 -2.79
C ARG A 244 -13.81 15.09 -3.71
N ALA A 245 -12.63 15.59 -4.06
CA ALA A 245 -12.46 16.93 -4.63
C ALA A 245 -11.93 16.95 -6.07
N THR A 246 -11.63 15.81 -6.69
CA THR A 246 -10.96 15.81 -7.99
C THR A 246 -11.78 15.11 -9.06
N THR A 247 -11.91 15.76 -10.23
CA THR A 247 -12.33 15.14 -11.50
C THR A 247 -11.21 14.27 -12.09
N GLU A 248 -10.14 14.01 -11.33
CA GLU A 248 -8.95 13.30 -11.76
C GLU A 248 -9.07 11.83 -11.37
N THR A 249 -8.66 10.94 -12.28
CA THR A 249 -8.59 9.51 -12.01
C THR A 249 -7.38 9.25 -11.11
N VAL A 250 -7.57 9.27 -9.79
CA VAL A 250 -6.58 8.72 -8.88
C VAL A 250 -6.63 7.19 -9.04
N GLN A 251 -5.74 6.66 -9.88
CA GLN A 251 -5.62 5.22 -10.10
C GLN A 251 -4.79 4.66 -8.95
N LEU A 252 -5.45 4.02 -8.00
CA LEU A 252 -4.75 3.26 -6.97
C LEU A 252 -4.15 2.02 -7.61
N ASP A 253 -2.85 1.83 -7.50
CA ASP A 253 -2.14 0.64 -7.99
C ASP A 253 -1.43 -0.05 -6.83
N ILE A 254 -1.99 -1.19 -6.43
CA ILE A 254 -1.55 -1.96 -5.27
C ILE A 254 -1.32 -3.42 -5.71
N GLY A 255 -0.13 -3.94 -5.43
CA GLY A 255 0.18 -5.35 -5.61
C GLY A 255 -0.68 -6.23 -4.69
N THR A 256 -0.50 -6.10 -3.38
CA THR A 256 -1.26 -6.84 -2.36
C THR A 256 -1.94 -5.89 -1.41
N PHE A 257 -3.26 -6.02 -1.26
CA PHE A 257 -4.04 -5.30 -0.27
C PHE A 257 -4.57 -6.29 0.77
N ASP A 258 -4.01 -6.22 1.98
CA ASP A 258 -4.32 -7.11 3.09
C ASP A 258 -5.00 -6.31 4.22
N ILE A 259 -6.25 -6.67 4.52
CA ILE A 259 -7.06 -5.99 5.53
C ILE A 259 -7.57 -6.94 6.63
N GLY A 260 -7.60 -6.39 7.85
CA GLY A 260 -8.29 -6.94 9.01
C GLY A 260 -8.77 -5.79 9.92
N GLY A 261 -9.75 -6.02 10.78
CA GLY A 261 -10.33 -4.97 11.64
C GLY A 261 -10.90 -3.73 10.92
N VAL A 262 -11.14 -3.79 9.61
CA VAL A 262 -11.77 -2.73 8.81
C VAL A 262 -13.27 -2.94 8.80
N LYS A 263 -14.02 -1.85 9.03
CA LYS A 263 -15.47 -1.86 9.05
C LYS A 263 -16.06 -1.81 7.64
N HIS A 264 -15.52 -0.94 6.79
CA HIS A 264 -15.95 -0.76 5.41
C HIS A 264 -14.80 -0.29 4.51
N ILE A 265 -14.87 -0.64 3.23
CA ILE A 265 -14.11 0.01 2.16
C ILE A 265 -15.12 0.84 1.36
N SER A 266 -14.78 2.10 1.08
CA SER A 266 -15.51 3.00 0.21
C SER A 266 -14.96 2.85 -1.22
N PRO A 267 -15.63 2.11 -2.13
CA PRO A 267 -15.02 1.62 -3.37
C PRO A 267 -15.31 2.51 -4.60
N CYS A 268 -15.40 3.82 -4.42
CA CYS A 268 -15.91 4.73 -5.46
C CYS A 268 -15.14 4.74 -6.76
N LEU A 269 -13.82 4.63 -6.68
CA LEU A 269 -12.99 4.54 -7.86
C LEU A 269 -12.59 3.09 -8.06
N THR A 270 -12.60 2.66 -9.32
CA THR A 270 -11.98 1.40 -9.68
C THR A 270 -10.49 1.51 -9.41
N SER A 271 -9.99 0.62 -8.56
CA SER A 271 -8.58 0.55 -8.16
C SER A 271 -7.93 -0.67 -8.80
N ASP A 272 -6.69 -0.57 -9.23
CA ASP A 272 -5.90 -1.73 -9.65
C ASP A 272 -5.34 -2.42 -8.41
N VAL A 273 -5.83 -3.62 -8.13
CA VAL A 273 -5.40 -4.43 -6.97
C VAL A 273 -5.18 -5.86 -7.46
N LYS A 274 -3.96 -6.39 -7.36
CA LYS A 274 -3.64 -7.74 -7.86
C LYS A 274 -4.03 -8.84 -6.87
N ASN A 275 -3.76 -8.66 -5.60
CA ASN A 275 -4.11 -9.61 -4.54
C ASN A 275 -4.94 -8.90 -3.47
N PHE A 276 -6.12 -9.44 -3.16
CA PHE A 276 -6.95 -8.95 -2.07
C PHE A 276 -7.10 -10.02 -0.99
N ILE A 277 -6.65 -9.70 0.21
CA ILE A 277 -6.61 -10.59 1.36
C ILE A 277 -7.44 -9.97 2.48
N VAL A 278 -8.44 -10.70 2.98
CA VAL A 278 -9.37 -10.27 4.02
C VAL A 278 -9.36 -11.30 5.14
N VAL A 279 -8.68 -10.97 6.23
CA VAL A 279 -8.45 -11.88 7.35
C VAL A 279 -8.74 -11.21 8.68
N ASN A 280 -9.49 -11.87 9.56
CA ASN A 280 -9.87 -11.34 10.88
C ASN A 280 -10.50 -9.94 10.77
N ASN A 281 -11.36 -9.77 9.76
CA ASN A 281 -12.01 -8.50 9.47
C ASN A 281 -13.34 -8.35 10.22
N THR A 282 -13.70 -7.11 10.55
CA THR A 282 -14.91 -6.78 11.32
C THR A 282 -16.11 -6.39 10.46
N ALA A 283 -15.91 -6.20 9.15
CA ALA A 283 -16.99 -5.84 8.23
C ALA A 283 -18.07 -6.93 8.18
N GLU A 284 -19.32 -6.51 8.30
CA GLU A 284 -20.48 -7.38 7.99
C GLU A 284 -20.79 -7.38 6.50
N TYR A 285 -20.58 -6.23 5.85
CA TYR A 285 -20.82 -6.01 4.42
C TYR A 285 -19.56 -5.38 3.83
N LEU A 286 -18.86 -6.13 2.98
CA LEU A 286 -17.59 -5.71 2.39
C LEU A 286 -17.74 -5.52 0.88
N ARG A 287 -17.82 -4.26 0.46
CA ARG A 287 -17.86 -3.85 -0.94
C ARG A 287 -16.47 -3.49 -1.42
N PHE A 288 -16.11 -3.83 -2.67
CA PHE A 288 -14.83 -3.44 -3.27
C PHE A 288 -14.93 -3.32 -4.80
N ASN A 289 -14.12 -2.48 -5.43
CA ASN A 289 -14.15 -2.26 -6.88
C ASN A 289 -12.72 -2.36 -7.43
N PHE A 290 -12.28 -3.59 -7.71
CA PHE A 290 -10.91 -3.87 -8.11
C PHE A 290 -10.81 -4.36 -9.56
N ARG A 291 -9.90 -3.74 -10.30
CA ARG A 291 -9.45 -4.17 -11.61
C ARG A 291 -8.16 -4.99 -11.47
N GLY A 292 -7.99 -5.97 -12.36
CA GLY A 292 -6.77 -6.77 -12.41
C GLY A 292 -6.54 -7.71 -11.23
N LEU A 293 -7.58 -7.96 -10.42
CA LEU A 293 -7.54 -8.89 -9.30
C LEU A 293 -7.22 -10.30 -9.79
N GLN A 294 -6.11 -10.87 -9.32
CA GLN A 294 -5.60 -12.21 -9.63
C GLN A 294 -5.80 -13.19 -8.48
N ARG A 295 -5.75 -12.72 -7.22
CA ARG A 295 -5.97 -13.54 -6.03
C ARG A 295 -6.98 -12.88 -5.10
N LEU A 296 -7.96 -13.65 -4.66
CA LEU A 296 -8.89 -13.30 -3.60
C LEU A 296 -8.78 -14.33 -2.47
N GLU A 297 -8.44 -13.88 -1.27
CA GLU A 297 -8.42 -14.70 -0.06
C GLU A 297 -9.30 -14.06 1.01
N VAL A 298 -10.35 -14.77 1.44
CA VAL A 298 -11.28 -14.30 2.46
C VAL A 298 -11.42 -15.39 3.52
N ARG A 299 -10.79 -15.18 4.68
CA ARG A 299 -10.84 -16.16 5.76
C ARG A 299 -10.95 -15.58 7.14
N GLU A 300 -11.49 -16.36 8.07
CA GLU A 300 -11.55 -15.99 9.49
C GLU A 300 -12.31 -14.68 9.73
N ASN A 301 -13.39 -14.44 8.98
CA ASN A 301 -14.23 -13.25 9.15
C ASN A 301 -15.58 -13.68 9.77
N PRO A 302 -15.68 -13.77 11.11
CA PRO A 302 -16.82 -14.39 11.78
C PRO A 302 -18.15 -13.65 11.56
N LYS A 303 -18.11 -12.34 11.29
CA LYS A 303 -19.29 -11.49 11.12
C LYS A 303 -19.58 -11.14 9.66
N LEU A 304 -18.75 -11.58 8.71
CA LEU A 304 -18.91 -11.23 7.31
C LEU A 304 -20.14 -11.94 6.75
N LYS A 305 -21.17 -11.18 6.39
CA LYS A 305 -22.44 -11.67 5.84
C LYS A 305 -22.46 -11.59 4.32
N THR A 306 -21.85 -10.55 3.78
CA THR A 306 -21.80 -10.34 2.34
C THR A 306 -20.46 -9.76 1.95
N LEU A 307 -19.84 -10.39 0.96
CA LEU A 307 -18.74 -9.86 0.19
C LEU A 307 -19.35 -9.35 -1.12
N ILE A 308 -19.00 -8.19 -1.67
CA ILE A 308 -19.63 -7.69 -2.91
C ILE A 308 -18.55 -7.04 -3.77
N PRO A 309 -18.12 -7.70 -4.85
CA PRO A 309 -17.30 -7.02 -5.83
C PRO A 309 -18.20 -6.15 -6.72
N TRP A 310 -17.91 -4.85 -6.75
CA TRP A 310 -18.48 -3.93 -7.72
C TRP A 310 -17.68 -4.02 -9.01
N GLY A 311 -18.37 -4.45 -10.06
CA GLY A 311 -17.93 -4.25 -11.43
C GLY A 311 -19.12 -3.65 -12.17
N GLY A 312 -18.91 -2.52 -12.85
CA GLY A 312 -19.88 -2.08 -13.85
C GLY A 312 -20.18 -3.19 -14.85
N SER A 313 -21.12 -2.95 -15.76
CA SER A 313 -21.66 -3.94 -16.70
C SER A 313 -20.65 -4.74 -17.56
N SER A 314 -19.35 -4.43 -17.55
CA SER A 314 -18.28 -5.13 -18.26
C SER A 314 -17.33 -5.91 -17.31
N LEU A 315 -17.39 -7.24 -17.37
CA LEU A 315 -16.42 -8.17 -16.77
C LEU A 315 -15.02 -8.14 -17.45
N THR A 316 -14.81 -7.23 -18.40
CA THR A 316 -13.64 -7.23 -19.32
C THR A 316 -12.30 -6.98 -18.62
N HIS A 317 -12.30 -6.61 -17.34
CA HIS A 317 -11.11 -6.19 -16.60
C HIS A 317 -10.82 -7.05 -15.34
N TRP A 318 -11.45 -8.22 -15.24
CA TRP A 318 -11.27 -9.15 -14.13
C TRP A 318 -10.39 -10.32 -14.58
N TRP A 319 -9.25 -10.53 -13.92
CA TRP A 319 -8.27 -11.59 -14.22
C TRP A 319 -8.06 -12.50 -13.00
N LEU A 320 -9.14 -12.82 -12.30
CA LEU A 320 -9.07 -13.61 -11.07
C LEU A 320 -8.65 -15.04 -11.40
N GLN A 321 -7.50 -15.45 -10.88
CA GLN A 321 -6.95 -16.79 -11.09
C GLN A 321 -7.20 -17.69 -9.88
N ASN A 322 -7.05 -17.13 -8.68
CA ASN A 322 -7.08 -17.90 -7.44
C ASN A 322 -8.09 -17.32 -6.47
N MET A 323 -8.98 -18.18 -5.99
CA MET A 323 -9.94 -17.82 -4.97
C MET A 323 -9.92 -18.81 -3.83
N THR A 324 -9.83 -18.27 -2.61
CA THR A 324 -9.97 -19.02 -1.36
C THR A 324 -10.94 -18.31 -0.44
N ILE A 325 -12.02 -18.98 -0.05
CA ILE A 325 -12.99 -18.50 0.93
C ILE A 325 -13.16 -19.58 1.98
N LYS A 326 -12.73 -19.34 3.23
CA LYS A 326 -12.81 -20.35 4.31
C LYS A 326 -13.12 -19.75 5.66
N ASN A 327 -13.80 -20.48 6.53
CA ASN A 327 -14.03 -20.06 7.92
C ASN A 327 -14.75 -18.69 8.03
N ASN A 328 -15.80 -18.49 7.22
CA ASN A 328 -16.68 -17.31 7.29
C ASN A 328 -18.12 -17.78 7.55
N PRO A 329 -18.50 -18.07 8.80
CA PRO A 329 -19.73 -18.83 9.12
C PRO A 329 -21.03 -18.12 8.74
N GLU A 330 -21.05 -16.78 8.70
CA GLU A 330 -22.23 -15.99 8.32
C GLU A 330 -22.26 -15.60 6.83
N LEU A 331 -21.21 -15.91 6.07
CA LEU A 331 -21.07 -15.44 4.69
C LEU A 331 -22.01 -16.20 3.76
N LEU A 332 -22.98 -15.48 3.20
CA LEU A 332 -23.85 -15.96 2.13
C LEU A 332 -23.25 -15.61 0.77
N LEU A 333 -23.10 -16.64 -0.06
CA LEU A 333 -22.68 -16.56 -1.44
C LEU A 333 -23.89 -16.85 -2.34
N SER A 334 -24.40 -15.82 -3.00
CA SER A 334 -25.57 -15.86 -3.89
C SER A 334 -25.33 -14.97 -5.12
N TYR A 335 -26.05 -15.21 -6.22
CA TYR A 335 -25.90 -14.44 -7.46
C TYR A 335 -26.42 -13.00 -7.37
N ASP A 336 -27.51 -12.78 -6.63
CA ASP A 336 -28.16 -11.47 -6.52
C ASP A 336 -28.75 -11.34 -5.11
N PRO A 337 -27.90 -11.27 -4.06
CA PRO A 337 -28.39 -11.11 -2.71
C PRO A 337 -29.06 -9.74 -2.58
N PRO A 338 -30.27 -9.64 -1.98
CA PRO A 338 -30.89 -8.35 -1.75
C PRO A 338 -30.03 -7.51 -0.81
N ARG A 339 -29.88 -6.22 -1.11
CA ARG A 339 -29.14 -5.30 -0.24
C ARG A 339 -29.81 -5.25 1.13
N SER A 340 -29.04 -5.60 2.16
CA SER A 340 -29.50 -5.51 3.55
C SER A 340 -29.76 -4.07 3.95
N SER A 341 -30.83 -3.82 4.70
CA SER A 341 -31.08 -2.51 5.34
C SER A 341 -30.00 -2.13 6.36
N ASN A 342 -29.22 -3.10 6.85
CA ASN A 342 -28.09 -2.87 7.75
C ASN A 342 -26.78 -2.56 7.00
N ASP A 343 -26.76 -2.65 5.68
CA ASP A 343 -25.60 -2.23 4.89
C ASP A 343 -25.56 -0.69 4.80
N LYS A 344 -24.84 -0.10 5.76
CA LYS A 344 -24.78 1.34 6.00
C LYS A 344 -23.90 2.11 5.01
N LEU A 345 -23.44 1.53 3.90
CA LEU A 345 -22.70 2.29 2.89
C LEU A 345 -23.57 3.47 2.39
N THR A 346 -23.14 4.70 2.66
CA THR A 346 -23.92 5.91 2.37
C THR A 346 -23.56 6.50 1.00
N ALA A 347 -24.41 7.40 0.48
CA ALA A 347 -24.05 8.22 -0.68
C ALA A 347 -22.80 9.09 -0.44
N ASN A 348 -22.47 9.43 0.81
CA ASN A 348 -21.22 10.14 1.13
C ASN A 348 -20.00 9.25 1.01
N ASP A 349 -20.16 7.95 1.25
CA ASP A 349 -19.10 6.97 1.04
C ASP A 349 -18.95 6.69 -0.45
N CYS A 350 -20.07 6.47 -1.14
CA CYS A 350 -20.08 6.48 -2.59
C CYS A 350 -21.40 6.79 -3.29
N PRO A 351 -21.56 7.96 -3.96
CA PRO A 351 -22.81 8.32 -4.62
C PRO A 351 -23.20 7.33 -5.74
N TYR A 352 -22.27 7.03 -6.65
CA TYR A 352 -22.53 6.19 -7.82
C TYR A 352 -22.92 4.75 -7.48
N MET A 353 -22.34 4.19 -6.40
CA MET A 353 -22.68 2.86 -5.92
C MET A 353 -23.92 2.84 -5.03
N PHE A 354 -24.25 3.97 -4.40
CA PHE A 354 -25.46 4.08 -3.62
C PHE A 354 -26.70 4.06 -4.54
N GLU A 355 -26.63 4.71 -5.71
CA GLU A 355 -27.74 4.83 -6.65
C GLU A 355 -27.97 3.58 -7.51
N ASN A 356 -26.91 2.82 -7.85
CA ASN A 356 -27.06 1.58 -8.60
C ASN A 356 -27.29 0.40 -7.64
N THR A 357 -28.51 -0.13 -7.61
CA THR A 357 -28.96 -1.20 -6.70
C THR A 357 -28.60 -2.62 -7.15
N GLU A 358 -27.87 -2.79 -8.25
CA GLU A 358 -27.55 -4.11 -8.76
C GLU A 358 -26.33 -4.68 -8.03
N ASP A 359 -26.56 -5.34 -6.89
CA ASP A 359 -25.59 -6.20 -6.21
C ASP A 359 -25.42 -7.52 -6.98
N LYS A 360 -25.25 -7.43 -8.30
CA LYS A 360 -25.12 -8.58 -9.19
C LYS A 360 -23.73 -9.18 -9.08
N PHE A 361 -23.66 -10.32 -8.43
CA PHE A 361 -22.45 -11.13 -8.37
C PHE A 361 -22.21 -11.84 -9.70
N ARG A 362 -21.15 -11.48 -10.40
CA ARG A 362 -20.77 -12.12 -11.66
C ARG A 362 -19.57 -13.03 -11.45
N TRP A 363 -19.87 -14.31 -11.27
CA TRP A 363 -18.88 -15.31 -10.91
C TRP A 363 -18.13 -15.83 -12.13
N LEU A 364 -16.80 -15.84 -11.96
CA LEU A 364 -15.75 -16.45 -12.77
C LEU A 364 -15.35 -15.64 -14.03
N PRO A 365 -14.17 -14.99 -14.00
CA PRO A 365 -13.54 -14.53 -15.23
C PRO A 365 -13.07 -15.72 -16.07
N TRP A 366 -12.57 -15.41 -17.26
CA TRP A 366 -11.96 -16.38 -18.16
C TRP A 366 -10.71 -16.99 -17.52
N ASP A 367 -10.61 -18.32 -17.51
CA ASP A 367 -9.43 -19.11 -17.10
C ASP A 367 -8.97 -19.00 -15.64
N MET A 368 -9.81 -19.45 -14.70
CA MET A 368 -9.40 -19.61 -13.31
C MET A 368 -8.48 -20.82 -13.10
N LYS A 369 -7.58 -20.71 -12.13
CA LYS A 369 -6.73 -21.81 -11.69
C LYS A 369 -7.34 -22.56 -10.53
N THR A 370 -7.59 -21.84 -9.45
CA THR A 370 -8.02 -22.42 -8.18
C THR A 370 -9.29 -21.75 -7.68
N VAL A 371 -10.27 -22.58 -7.35
CA VAL A 371 -11.48 -22.22 -6.61
C VAL A 371 -11.55 -23.14 -5.39
N ASP A 372 -11.44 -22.58 -4.19
CA ASP A 372 -11.53 -23.31 -2.92
C ASP A 372 -12.45 -22.55 -1.96
N ILE A 373 -13.70 -22.99 -1.85
CA ILE A 373 -14.77 -22.29 -1.14
C ILE A 373 -15.41 -23.20 -0.10
N ASP A 374 -15.46 -22.71 1.14
CA ASP A 374 -16.21 -23.25 2.27
C ASP A 374 -17.01 -22.11 2.92
N ALA A 375 -18.31 -22.06 2.62
CA ALA A 375 -19.23 -20.98 3.02
C ALA A 375 -20.71 -21.42 2.97
N ASN A 376 -21.66 -20.53 3.29
CA ASN A 376 -23.07 -20.75 2.97
C ASN A 376 -23.32 -20.36 1.51
N ILE A 377 -23.44 -21.34 0.62
CA ILE A 377 -23.58 -21.14 -0.83
C ILE A 377 -25.01 -21.47 -1.26
N ASP A 378 -25.68 -20.49 -1.88
CA ASP A 378 -26.99 -20.66 -2.50
C ASP A 378 -26.89 -21.25 -3.92
N ASN A 379 -27.94 -21.94 -4.38
CA ASN A 379 -27.97 -22.60 -5.69
C ASN A 379 -27.88 -21.62 -6.87
N THR A 380 -28.22 -20.35 -6.68
CA THR A 380 -28.10 -19.34 -7.74
C THR A 380 -26.65 -18.97 -8.02
N TYR A 381 -25.74 -19.16 -7.06
CA TYR A 381 -24.40 -18.62 -7.09
C TYR A 381 -23.55 -19.05 -8.30
N PHE A 382 -23.56 -20.35 -8.63
CA PHE A 382 -22.87 -20.89 -9.81
C PHE A 382 -23.75 -20.93 -11.07
N SER A 383 -24.97 -20.40 -11.04
CA SER A 383 -25.95 -20.55 -12.13
C SER A 383 -25.44 -19.98 -13.46
N THR A 384 -24.76 -18.83 -13.44
CA THR A 384 -24.18 -18.23 -14.65
C THR A 384 -23.05 -19.07 -15.24
N PHE A 385 -22.20 -19.64 -14.38
CA PHE A 385 -21.13 -20.54 -14.80
C PHE A 385 -21.69 -21.79 -15.48
N VAL A 386 -22.67 -22.41 -14.84
CA VAL A 386 -23.36 -23.61 -15.35
C VAL A 386 -24.12 -23.29 -16.65
N THR A 387 -24.80 -22.15 -16.72
CA THR A 387 -25.59 -21.74 -17.90
C THR A 387 -24.71 -21.39 -19.10
N ALA A 388 -23.55 -20.77 -18.87
CA ALA A 388 -22.61 -20.41 -19.94
C ALA A 388 -22.15 -21.63 -20.76
N TRP A 389 -22.03 -22.80 -20.12
CA TRP A 389 -21.69 -24.06 -20.76
C TRP A 389 -22.90 -24.87 -21.22
N GLN A 390 -24.10 -24.57 -20.72
CA GLN A 390 -25.35 -25.17 -21.19
C GLN A 390 -25.79 -24.62 -22.56
N ASN A 391 -25.62 -23.32 -22.77
CA ASN A 391 -26.15 -22.60 -23.93
C ASN A 391 -25.10 -22.35 -25.02
N GLN A 392 -24.11 -23.25 -25.20
CA GLN A 392 -23.13 -23.13 -26.30
C GLN A 392 -23.75 -23.26 -27.73
N THR A 393 -25.08 -23.16 -27.85
CA THR A 393 -25.83 -22.95 -29.09
C THR A 393 -26.25 -21.48 -29.33
N GLY A 394 -25.82 -20.50 -28.52
CA GLY A 394 -26.13 -19.08 -28.78
C GLY A 394 -25.34 -18.03 -27.97
N ARG A 395 -25.10 -16.86 -28.59
CA ARG A 395 -24.36 -15.64 -28.16
C ARG A 395 -22.90 -15.78 -27.71
N TYR A 396 -22.50 -16.86 -27.03
CA TYR A 396 -21.08 -17.15 -26.73
C TYR A 396 -20.41 -18.02 -27.81
N ALA A 397 -21.22 -18.68 -28.64
CA ALA A 397 -20.79 -19.39 -29.84
C ALA A 397 -20.32 -18.45 -30.97
N GLU A 398 -20.80 -17.20 -30.99
CA GLU A 398 -20.49 -16.21 -32.01
C GLU A 398 -19.44 -15.21 -31.48
N GLY A 399 -18.20 -15.68 -31.31
CA GLY A 399 -17.06 -14.77 -31.13
C GLY A 399 -15.88 -15.32 -30.31
N TYR A 400 -16.13 -16.14 -29.28
CA TYR A 400 -15.07 -16.57 -28.33
C TYR A 400 -14.85 -18.09 -28.24
N GLY A 401 -15.76 -18.93 -28.75
CA GLY A 401 -15.54 -20.38 -28.91
C GLY A 401 -15.34 -21.21 -27.64
N ARG A 402 -15.25 -20.59 -26.45
CA ARG A 402 -15.11 -21.25 -25.13
C ARG A 402 -15.92 -20.50 -24.07
N GLY A 403 -16.31 -21.18 -22.99
CA GLY A 403 -16.86 -20.56 -21.76
C GLY A 403 -15.76 -20.35 -20.70
N PRO A 404 -16.07 -19.79 -19.52
CA PRO A 404 -15.10 -19.71 -18.41
C PRO A 404 -14.63 -21.12 -17.98
N GLU A 405 -13.38 -21.28 -17.58
CA GLU A 405 -12.79 -22.58 -17.22
C GLU A 405 -12.08 -22.53 -15.86
N VAL A 406 -11.94 -23.69 -15.21
CA VAL A 406 -11.12 -23.91 -14.00
C VAL A 406 -10.17 -25.08 -14.24
N ASN A 407 -8.85 -24.85 -14.20
CA ASN A 407 -7.87 -25.82 -14.71
C ASN A 407 -7.00 -26.55 -13.66
N GLU A 408 -6.87 -26.07 -12.42
CA GLU A 408 -6.01 -26.71 -11.40
C GLU A 408 -6.82 -27.33 -10.26
N THR A 409 -7.57 -26.53 -9.49
CA THR A 409 -8.32 -26.99 -8.31
C THR A 409 -9.72 -26.41 -8.27
N PHE A 410 -10.72 -27.27 -8.03
CA PHE A 410 -12.11 -26.88 -7.81
C PHE A 410 -12.66 -27.63 -6.60
N ILE A 411 -12.68 -26.98 -5.44
CA ILE A 411 -13.19 -27.52 -4.18
C ILE A 411 -14.27 -26.57 -3.67
N VAL A 412 -15.47 -27.10 -3.49
CA VAL A 412 -16.62 -26.35 -2.99
C VAL A 412 -17.35 -27.16 -1.94
N THR A 413 -17.50 -26.58 -0.76
CA THR A 413 -18.31 -27.09 0.34
C THR A 413 -19.29 -26.00 0.73
N SER A 414 -20.57 -26.35 0.80
CA SER A 414 -21.61 -25.41 1.24
C SER A 414 -22.21 -25.86 2.56
N SER A 415 -22.32 -24.94 3.53
CA SER A 415 -23.10 -25.18 4.75
C SER A 415 -24.61 -25.16 4.49
N ASN A 416 -25.06 -24.75 3.30
CA ASN A 416 -26.45 -24.84 2.89
C ASN A 416 -26.82 -26.29 2.52
N SER A 417 -27.71 -26.88 3.32
CA SER A 417 -28.21 -28.25 3.08
C SER A 417 -28.93 -28.45 1.74
N THR A 418 -29.41 -27.38 1.09
CA THR A 418 -30.08 -27.46 -0.22
C THR A 418 -29.15 -27.25 -1.39
N PHE A 419 -27.85 -27.05 -1.16
CA PHE A 419 -26.87 -26.80 -2.22
C PHE A 419 -26.72 -28.01 -3.14
N ASP A 420 -26.98 -27.82 -4.44
CA ASP A 420 -27.01 -28.86 -5.45
C ASP A 420 -25.73 -28.86 -6.31
N CYS A 421 -24.98 -29.96 -6.23
CA CYS A 421 -23.78 -30.18 -7.02
C CYS A 421 -24.05 -30.64 -8.47
N SER A 422 -25.29 -30.95 -8.85
CA SER A 422 -25.61 -31.57 -10.15
C SER A 422 -25.10 -30.79 -11.36
N GLY A 423 -25.21 -29.45 -11.33
CA GLY A 423 -24.71 -28.57 -12.37
C GLY A 423 -23.19 -28.63 -12.50
N LEU A 424 -22.47 -28.55 -11.37
CA LEU A 424 -21.01 -28.58 -11.31
C LEU A 424 -20.44 -29.96 -11.68
N ASP A 425 -21.09 -31.03 -11.22
CA ASP A 425 -20.76 -32.41 -11.59
C ASP A 425 -20.91 -32.64 -13.10
N ARG A 426 -21.95 -32.07 -13.72
CA ARG A 426 -22.14 -32.13 -15.18
C ARG A 426 -21.04 -31.34 -15.90
N LEU A 427 -20.67 -30.15 -15.43
CA LEU A 427 -19.55 -29.42 -16.00
C LEU A 427 -18.26 -30.24 -15.94
N ARG A 428 -17.96 -30.85 -14.79
CA ARG A 428 -16.79 -31.70 -14.58
C ARG A 428 -16.74 -32.92 -15.51
N THR A 429 -17.88 -33.57 -15.76
CA THR A 429 -17.93 -34.87 -16.44
C THR A 429 -18.31 -34.81 -17.92
N LYS A 430 -18.82 -33.67 -18.42
CA LYS A 430 -19.34 -33.53 -19.79
C LYS A 430 -18.74 -32.37 -20.58
N THR A 431 -17.92 -31.53 -19.95
CA THR A 431 -17.38 -30.33 -20.58
C THR A 431 -15.93 -30.10 -20.16
N THR A 432 -15.24 -29.18 -20.83
CA THR A 432 -13.90 -28.73 -20.46
C THR A 432 -13.93 -27.58 -19.44
N ALA A 433 -15.10 -27.24 -18.88
CA ALA A 433 -15.27 -26.13 -17.94
C ALA A 433 -14.51 -26.32 -16.62
N ILE A 434 -14.38 -27.56 -16.14
CA ILE A 434 -13.64 -27.87 -14.91
C ILE A 434 -12.63 -28.97 -15.24
N GLN A 435 -11.47 -28.53 -15.72
CA GLN A 435 -10.29 -29.37 -16.01
C GLN A 435 -9.43 -29.64 -14.77
N ALA A 436 -9.75 -29.02 -13.63
CA ALA A 436 -9.06 -29.17 -12.37
C ALA A 436 -8.54 -30.59 -12.10
N GLY A 437 -7.25 -30.72 -11.81
CA GLY A 437 -6.65 -31.98 -11.34
C GLY A 437 -7.32 -32.45 -10.05
N THR A 438 -7.72 -31.51 -9.19
CA THR A 438 -8.46 -31.78 -7.95
C THR A 438 -9.90 -31.25 -8.05
N TYR A 439 -10.89 -32.13 -7.91
CA TYR A 439 -12.31 -31.77 -7.89
C TYR A 439 -13.01 -32.32 -6.65
N SER A 440 -13.75 -31.46 -5.94
CA SER A 440 -14.68 -31.85 -4.89
C SER A 440 -15.88 -30.90 -4.84
N CYS A 441 -17.10 -31.45 -4.82
CA CYS A 441 -18.33 -30.72 -4.50
C CYS A 441 -19.05 -31.45 -3.36
N GLN A 442 -19.22 -30.79 -2.21
CA GLN A 442 -19.77 -31.41 -0.99
C GLN A 442 -19.08 -32.74 -0.62
N GLY A 443 -17.75 -32.77 -0.73
CA GLY A 443 -16.93 -33.97 -0.48
C GLY A 443 -17.02 -35.05 -1.57
N GLN A 444 -17.88 -34.90 -2.58
CA GLN A 444 -17.97 -35.84 -3.70
C GLN A 444 -16.93 -35.51 -4.77
N SER A 445 -16.28 -36.54 -5.30
CA SER A 445 -15.34 -36.42 -6.41
C SER A 445 -15.87 -37.14 -7.65
N LYS A 446 -15.64 -36.54 -8.83
CA LYS A 446 -15.99 -37.07 -10.14
C LYS A 446 -14.78 -36.97 -11.08
N ALA A 447 -14.65 -37.96 -11.97
CA ALA A 447 -13.60 -37.95 -12.99
C ALA A 447 -13.78 -36.76 -13.95
N ALA A 448 -12.67 -36.26 -14.48
CA ALA A 448 -12.68 -35.24 -15.52
C ALA A 448 -13.34 -35.76 -16.80
N TYR A 449 -13.95 -34.86 -17.57
CA TYR A 449 -14.30 -35.12 -18.96
C TYR A 449 -13.03 -35.41 -19.76
N VAL A 450 -13.04 -36.53 -20.48
CA VAL A 450 -11.94 -36.95 -21.36
C VAL A 450 -12.34 -36.58 -22.79
N ILE A 451 -11.51 -35.79 -23.47
CA ILE A 451 -11.67 -35.52 -24.90
C ILE A 451 -11.19 -36.78 -25.63
N ASP A 452 -12.10 -37.47 -26.32
CA ASP A 452 -11.73 -38.60 -27.17
C ASP A 452 -11.10 -38.07 -28.47
N GLU A 453 -9.77 -37.98 -28.48
CA GLU A 453 -9.00 -37.57 -29.67
C GLU A 453 -9.07 -38.58 -30.82
N THR A 454 -9.61 -39.80 -30.60
CA THR A 454 -9.68 -40.83 -31.65
C THR A 454 -10.93 -40.74 -32.54
N ALA A 455 -11.93 -39.93 -32.15
CA ALA A 455 -13.18 -39.77 -32.90
C ALA A 455 -13.11 -38.78 -34.09
N GLY A 456 -11.99 -38.06 -34.25
CA GLY A 456 -11.82 -37.04 -35.31
C GLY A 456 -11.28 -37.56 -36.66
N ALA A 457 -10.96 -38.85 -36.78
CA ALA A 457 -10.30 -39.41 -37.97
C ALA A 457 -11.23 -40.21 -38.93
N VAL A 458 -12.56 -40.13 -38.77
CA VAL A 458 -13.51 -40.79 -39.67
C VAL A 458 -14.49 -39.75 -40.22
N GLY A 459 -14.06 -38.95 -41.19
CA GLY A 459 -14.97 -37.99 -41.82
C GLY A 459 -14.34 -36.85 -42.62
N MET A 460 -13.17 -37.03 -43.24
CA MET A 460 -12.77 -36.15 -44.35
C MET A 460 -12.66 -36.98 -45.63
N SER A 461 -13.71 -36.86 -46.45
CA SER A 461 -13.74 -37.35 -47.82
C SER A 461 -12.55 -36.81 -48.59
N MET A 462 -11.87 -37.68 -49.32
CA MET A 462 -10.92 -37.31 -50.37
C MET A 462 -11.55 -36.26 -51.30
N GLY A 463 -11.02 -35.05 -51.28
CA GLY A 463 -11.48 -34.00 -52.15
C GLY A 463 -10.66 -32.74 -51.91
N VAL A 464 -9.73 -32.49 -52.84
CA VAL A 464 -8.97 -31.24 -52.99
C VAL A 464 -7.77 -31.10 -52.04
N LEU A 465 -6.67 -31.77 -52.39
CA LEU A 465 -5.33 -31.26 -52.12
C LEU A 465 -4.54 -31.24 -53.44
N ALA A 466 -4.86 -30.26 -54.29
CA ALA A 466 -4.01 -29.87 -55.41
C ALA A 466 -3.67 -28.39 -55.22
N ALA A 467 -2.39 -28.10 -55.43
CA ALA A 467 -1.74 -26.80 -55.36
C ALA A 467 -1.46 -26.29 -53.93
N LEU A 468 -0.22 -26.50 -53.47
CA LEU A 468 0.77 -25.43 -53.27
C LEU A 468 2.05 -26.00 -52.63
N LEU A 469 3.04 -26.29 -53.48
CA LEU A 469 4.48 -26.24 -53.20
C LEU A 469 5.04 -25.34 -54.33
N PRO A 470 6.02 -24.45 -54.08
CA PRO A 470 7.38 -24.94 -53.86
C PRO A 470 8.33 -24.09 -52.97
N PHE A 471 9.53 -24.65 -52.76
CA PHE A 471 10.81 -24.06 -52.32
C PHE A 471 11.09 -23.94 -50.82
N LEU A 472 11.80 -24.94 -50.25
CA LEU A 472 13.27 -24.92 -50.13
C LEU A 472 13.75 -26.17 -49.37
N THR A 473 14.37 -27.11 -50.06
CA THR A 473 15.29 -28.09 -49.46
C THR A 473 16.62 -27.96 -50.18
N ALA A 474 17.61 -27.47 -49.45
CA ALA A 474 19.00 -27.50 -49.87
C ALA A 474 19.53 -28.94 -49.81
N ALA A 475 20.10 -29.34 -50.95
CA ALA A 475 21.24 -30.23 -51.14
C ALA A 475 21.48 -31.35 -50.11
N CYS A 476 21.38 -32.59 -50.59
CA CYS A 476 22.56 -33.45 -50.62
C CYS A 476 22.36 -34.62 -51.61
N VAL A 477 23.47 -35.05 -52.24
CA VAL A 477 23.70 -36.37 -52.87
C VAL A 477 23.28 -36.51 -54.36
N PHE A 478 24.06 -37.02 -55.34
CA PHE A 478 25.43 -37.57 -55.52
C PHE A 478 25.85 -37.24 -56.98
N LEU A 479 27.12 -37.51 -57.34
CA LEU A 479 27.67 -37.71 -58.70
C LEU A 479 26.74 -37.57 -59.91
#